data_AF-A0A7Y0HDC3-F1
#
_entry.id   AF-A0A7Y0HDC3-F1
#
_cell.length_a   1.000
_cell.length_b   1.000
_cell.length_c   1.000
_cell.angle_alpha   90.00
_cell.angle_beta   90.00
_cell.angle_gamma   90.00
#
_symmetry.space_group_name_H-M   'P 1'
#
loop_
_entity.id
_entity.type
_entity.pdbx_description
1 polymer ?
#
loop_
_entity_poly.entity_id
_entity_poly.type
_entity_poly.pdbx_seq_one_letter_code
_entity_poly.pdbx_strand_id
1 'polypeptide(L)'
;MAVSSEFVDWLAERFAPLGPVTRKRMFSGVCLYVDDAVVAVVLGAGFYFKCDDGNQAAFDAEGCEPFRYSRGDREITVNSFRRCPDSALDDDDAMLEWARISLEAGRRSAAEKARKAARKKGAAKKAAARKAATRKVAAGKAKTT
;
A
#
# COMPACT_ATOMS: atom_id res chain seq x y z
N MET A 1 -21.63 -6.13 -4.21
CA MET A 1 -22.12 -5.93 -2.84
C MET A 1 -21.38 -4.76 -2.21
N ALA A 2 -22.09 -3.91 -1.46
CA ALA A 2 -21.47 -2.83 -0.71
C ALA A 2 -20.63 -3.42 0.45
N VAL A 3 -19.47 -2.83 0.71
CA VAL A 3 -18.70 -3.13 1.93
C VAL A 3 -19.50 -2.63 3.13
N SER A 4 -19.90 -3.55 4.01
CA SER A 4 -20.59 -3.23 5.25
C SER A 4 -19.68 -2.43 6.18
N SER A 5 -20.14 -1.27 6.65
CA SER A 5 -19.43 -0.48 7.65
C SER A 5 -19.20 -1.26 8.94
N GLU A 6 -20.20 -2.04 9.37
CA GLU A 6 -20.14 -2.91 10.55
C GLU A 6 -18.92 -3.84 10.53
N PHE A 7 -18.62 -4.45 9.37
CA PHE A 7 -17.48 -5.34 9.22
C PHE A 7 -16.14 -4.60 9.29
N VAL A 8 -16.09 -3.37 8.77
CA VAL A 8 -14.91 -2.51 8.87
C VAL A 8 -14.68 -2.06 10.30
N ASP A 9 -15.74 -1.72 11.03
CA ASP A 9 -15.69 -1.37 12.46
C ASP A 9 -15.20 -2.55 13.30
N TRP A 10 -15.77 -3.73 13.08
CA TRP A 10 -15.35 -4.98 13.73
C TRP A 10 -13.87 -5.33 13.50
N LEU A 11 -13.36 -5.11 12.28
CA LEU A 11 -11.93 -5.25 11.97
C LEU A 11 -11.08 -4.18 12.67
N ALA A 12 -11.57 -2.94 12.74
CA ALA A 12 -10.84 -1.85 13.38
C ALA A 12 -10.69 -2.06 14.89
N GLU A 13 -11.70 -2.62 15.54
CA GLU A 13 -11.63 -3.00 16.96
C GLU A 13 -10.57 -4.09 17.21
N ARG A 14 -10.51 -5.10 16.34
CA ARG A 14 -9.47 -6.16 16.41
C ARG A 14 -8.07 -5.64 16.19
N PHE A 15 -7.91 -4.62 15.36
CA PHE A 15 -6.61 -4.00 15.10
C PHE A 15 -6.24 -2.92 16.13
N ALA A 16 -7.13 -2.55 17.05
CA ALA A 16 -6.86 -1.57 18.09
C ALA A 16 -5.60 -1.88 18.94
N PRO A 17 -5.27 -3.14 19.29
CA PRO A 17 -4.04 -3.47 20.00
C PRO A 17 -2.75 -3.18 19.21
N LEU A 18 -2.83 -3.01 17.89
CA LEU A 18 -1.68 -2.76 17.03
C LEU A 18 -1.33 -1.28 16.93
N GLY A 19 -2.27 -0.40 17.26
CA GLY A 19 -2.10 1.05 17.19
C GLY A 19 -3.34 1.78 16.69
N PRO A 20 -3.24 3.10 16.45
CA PRO A 20 -4.35 3.92 15.98
C PRO A 20 -4.78 3.50 14.56
N VAL A 21 -5.97 2.89 14.47
CA VAL A 21 -6.54 2.42 13.21
C VAL A 21 -7.30 3.54 12.50
N THR A 22 -6.90 3.82 11.26
CA THR A 22 -7.59 4.77 10.38
C THR A 22 -8.22 4.03 9.20
N ARG A 23 -9.46 4.37 8.88
CA ARG A 23 -10.20 3.79 7.76
C ARG A 23 -10.31 4.80 6.62
N LYS A 24 -9.95 4.40 5.41
CA LYS A 24 -10.03 5.26 4.22
C LYS A 24 -10.80 4.56 3.13
N ARG A 25 -11.93 5.15 2.74
CA ARG A 25 -12.72 4.67 1.60
C ARG A 25 -11.95 4.90 0.31
N MET A 26 -11.87 3.86 -0.52
CA MET A 26 -11.35 3.90 -1.88
C MET A 26 -12.46 3.49 -2.86
N PHE A 27 -12.23 3.75 -4.15
CA PHE A 27 -13.20 3.61 -5.25
C PHE A 27 -14.19 2.42 -5.13
N SER A 28 -13.74 1.24 -4.69
CA SER A 28 -14.57 0.02 -4.57
C SER A 28 -14.50 -0.68 -3.20
N GLY A 29 -13.96 -0.01 -2.16
CA GLY A 29 -13.78 -0.64 -0.85
C GLY A 29 -13.24 0.29 0.23
N VAL A 30 -12.69 -0.30 1.28
CA VAL A 30 -12.15 0.42 2.45
C VAL A 30 -10.77 -0.13 2.79
N CYS A 31 -9.77 0.75 2.83
CA CYS A 31 -8.43 0.42 3.31
C CYS A 31 -8.31 0.76 4.80
N LEU A 32 -7.72 -0.16 5.56
CA LEU A 32 -7.37 -0.01 6.95
C LEU A 32 -5.89 0.32 7.08
N TYR A 33 -5.62 1.39 7.82
CA TYR A 33 -4.29 1.91 8.07
C TYR A 33 -4.00 1.84 9.57
N VAL A 34 -2.78 1.48 9.93
CA VAL A 34 -2.26 1.56 11.29
C VAL A 34 -0.93 2.29 11.22
N ASP A 35 -0.78 3.39 11.97
CA ASP A 35 0.40 4.27 11.92
C ASP A 35 0.78 4.72 10.49
N ASP A 36 -0.20 5.15 9.68
CA ASP A 36 -0.02 5.56 8.27
C ASP A 36 0.40 4.42 7.31
N ALA A 37 0.58 3.19 7.81
CA ALA A 37 0.85 2.01 6.99
C ALA A 37 -0.43 1.25 6.65
N VAL A 38 -0.57 0.83 5.39
CA VAL A 38 -1.69 -0.02 4.96
C VAL A 38 -1.51 -1.41 5.54
N VAL A 39 -2.47 -1.87 6.34
CA VAL A 39 -2.47 -3.23 6.93
C VAL A 39 -3.38 -4.15 6.13
N ALA A 40 -4.58 -3.68 5.78
CA ALA A 40 -5.56 -4.51 5.11
C ALA A 40 -6.52 -3.69 4.23
N VAL A 41 -7.23 -4.37 3.34
CA VAL A 41 -8.25 -3.78 2.47
C VAL A 41 -9.47 -4.69 2.39
N VAL A 42 -10.64 -4.09 2.58
CA VAL A 42 -11.94 -4.71 2.38
C VAL A 42 -12.49 -4.25 1.04
N LEU A 43 -12.74 -5.18 0.14
CA LEU A 43 -13.31 -4.93 -1.19
C LEU A 43 -14.64 -5.66 -1.29
N GLY A 44 -15.47 -5.29 -2.27
CA GLY A 44 -16.70 -6.05 -2.56
C GLY A 44 -16.46 -7.53 -2.92
N ALA A 45 -15.21 -7.93 -3.19
CA ALA A 45 -14.79 -9.31 -3.46
C ALA A 45 -14.30 -10.07 -2.20
N GLY A 46 -14.13 -9.39 -1.07
CA GLY A 46 -13.68 -9.99 0.18
C GLY A 46 -12.65 -9.14 0.94
N PHE A 47 -12.08 -9.77 1.97
CA PHE A 47 -11.08 -9.18 2.86
C PHE A 47 -9.67 -9.64 2.47
N TYR A 48 -8.74 -8.68 2.39
CA TYR A 48 -7.38 -8.92 1.93
C TYR A 48 -6.36 -8.23 2.85
N PHE A 49 -5.30 -8.96 3.19
CA PHE A 49 -4.17 -8.47 3.97
C PHE A 49 -3.06 -7.92 3.08
N LYS A 50 -2.30 -6.95 3.60
CA LYS A 50 -1.12 -6.40 2.93
C LYS A 50 -0.01 -7.45 2.94
N CYS A 51 0.45 -7.77 1.73
CA CYS A 51 1.55 -8.70 1.50
C CYS A 51 2.71 -7.98 0.80
N ASP A 52 3.92 -8.48 1.04
CA ASP A 52 5.18 -8.10 0.42
C ASP A 52 6.06 -9.36 0.24
N ASP A 53 7.18 -9.25 -0.47
CA ASP A 53 8.07 -10.40 -0.73
C ASP A 53 8.55 -11.09 0.56
N GLY A 54 8.62 -10.37 1.68
CA GLY A 54 9.07 -10.91 2.96
C GLY A 54 8.03 -11.70 3.77
N ASN A 55 6.73 -11.58 3.49
CA ASN A 55 5.69 -12.33 4.21
C ASN A 55 4.84 -13.21 3.27
N GLN A 56 5.08 -13.14 1.96
CA GLN A 56 4.36 -13.93 0.97
C GLN A 56 4.43 -15.44 1.23
N ALA A 57 5.56 -15.96 1.70
CA ALA A 57 5.73 -17.38 2.00
C ALA A 57 4.78 -17.88 3.09
N ALA A 58 4.47 -17.04 4.09
CA ALA A 58 3.52 -17.39 5.15
C ALA A 58 2.09 -17.53 4.59
N PHE A 59 1.69 -16.60 3.73
CA PHE A 59 0.38 -16.66 3.07
C PHE A 59 0.26 -17.81 2.07
N ASP A 60 1.36 -18.16 1.37
CA ASP A 60 1.37 -19.29 0.45
C ASP A 60 1.25 -20.63 1.20
N ALA A 61 1.87 -20.74 2.39
CA ALA A 61 1.74 -21.92 3.25
C ALA A 61 0.28 -22.16 3.69
N GLU A 62 -0.48 -21.08 3.92
CA GLU A 62 -1.90 -21.12 4.29
C GLU A 62 -2.84 -21.20 3.07
N GLY A 63 -2.29 -21.28 1.85
CA GLY A 63 -3.08 -21.37 0.61
C GLY A 63 -3.82 -20.07 0.23
N CYS A 64 -3.42 -18.92 0.76
CA CYS A 64 -4.09 -17.65 0.53
C CYS A 64 -3.83 -17.10 -0.88
N GLU A 65 -4.88 -16.99 -1.69
CA GLU A 65 -4.77 -16.49 -3.07
C GLU A 65 -4.43 -15.00 -3.15
N PRO A 66 -3.60 -14.57 -4.13
CA PRO A 66 -3.36 -13.17 -4.40
C PRO A 66 -4.61 -12.49 -4.99
N PHE A 67 -4.75 -11.19 -4.74
CA PHE A 67 -5.85 -10.42 -5.29
C PHE A 67 -5.73 -10.32 -6.82
N ARG A 68 -6.71 -10.86 -7.55
CA ARG A 68 -6.80 -10.76 -9.02
C ARG A 68 -7.99 -9.88 -9.39
N TYR A 69 -7.79 -8.99 -10.36
CA TYR A 69 -8.88 -8.19 -10.91
C TYR A 69 -8.75 -8.06 -12.44
N SER A 70 -9.90 -8.07 -13.11
CA SER A 70 -9.96 -7.89 -14.57
C SER A 70 -9.91 -6.41 -14.92
N ARG A 71 -9.02 -6.05 -15.86
CA ARG A 71 -8.93 -4.72 -16.45
C ARG A 71 -9.07 -4.84 -17.97
N GLY A 72 -10.29 -4.73 -18.46
CA GLY A 72 -10.61 -5.06 -19.86
C GLY A 72 -10.40 -6.56 -20.11
N ASP A 73 -9.72 -6.91 -21.20
CA ASP A 73 -9.37 -8.29 -21.56
C ASP A 73 -8.19 -8.91 -20.78
N ARG A 74 -7.61 -8.20 -19.81
CA ARG A 74 -6.45 -8.70 -19.06
C ARG A 74 -6.76 -8.87 -17.58
N GLU A 75 -6.41 -10.03 -17.05
CA GLU A 75 -6.38 -10.26 -15.61
C GLU A 75 -5.07 -9.72 -15.03
N ILE A 76 -5.18 -8.88 -14.00
CA ILE A 76 -4.04 -8.33 -13.27
C ILE A 76 -4.00 -9.00 -11.90
N THR A 77 -2.90 -9.70 -11.62
CA THR A 77 -2.62 -10.25 -10.29
C THR A 77 -1.83 -9.23 -9.47
N VAL A 78 -2.30 -8.95 -8.26
CA VAL A 78 -1.70 -8.01 -7.32
C VAL A 78 -1.12 -8.80 -6.15
N ASN A 79 0.17 -9.17 -6.24
CA ASN A 79 0.89 -9.88 -5.17
C ASN A 79 1.02 -9.07 -3.87
N SER A 80 0.74 -7.77 -3.94
CA SER A 80 0.73 -6.86 -2.80
C SER A 80 -0.44 -7.09 -1.83
N PHE A 81 -1.45 -7.87 -2.21
CA PHE A 81 -2.61 -8.16 -1.38
C PHE A 81 -2.99 -9.63 -1.52
N ARG A 82 -3.21 -10.32 -0.40
CA ARG A 82 -3.64 -11.72 -0.37
C ARG A 82 -4.92 -11.87 0.44
N ARG A 83 -5.76 -12.83 0.07
CA ARG A 83 -7.02 -13.11 0.77
C ARG A 83 -6.72 -13.46 2.22
N CYS A 84 -7.60 -13.05 3.12
CA CYS A 84 -7.54 -13.45 4.52
C CYS A 84 -7.60 -14.99 4.62
N PRO A 85 -6.72 -15.62 5.42
CA PRO A 85 -6.88 -17.02 5.75
C PRO A 85 -8.15 -17.24 6.58
N ASP A 86 -8.77 -18.40 6.39
CA ASP A 86 -10.01 -18.79 7.10
C ASP A 86 -9.78 -18.84 8.61
N SER A 87 -8.62 -19.39 9.00
CA SER A 87 -8.12 -19.45 10.38
C SER A 87 -8.11 -18.10 11.09
N ALA A 88 -7.90 -17.00 10.34
CA ALA A 88 -7.89 -15.65 10.91
C ALA A 88 -9.29 -15.07 11.09
N LEU A 89 -10.32 -15.58 10.40
CA LEU A 89 -11.71 -15.17 10.64
C LEU A 89 -12.31 -15.89 11.85
N ASP A 90 -11.86 -17.10 12.13
CA ASP A 90 -12.32 -17.90 13.27
C ASP A 90 -11.59 -17.57 14.58
N ASP A 91 -10.34 -17.09 14.52
CA ASP A 91 -9.51 -16.83 15.70
C ASP A 91 -8.96 -15.39 15.73
N ASP A 92 -9.29 -14.67 16.80
CA ASP A 92 -8.89 -13.28 17.05
C ASP A 92 -7.36 -13.10 17.21
N ASP A 93 -6.70 -14.05 17.88
CA ASP A 93 -5.25 -14.03 18.06
C ASP A 93 -4.55 -14.28 16.73
N ALA A 94 -5.02 -15.24 15.94
CA ALA A 94 -4.54 -15.49 14.60
C ALA A 94 -4.72 -14.23 13.72
N MET A 95 -5.90 -13.59 13.78
CA MET A 95 -6.14 -12.34 13.04
C MET A 95 -5.12 -11.26 13.40
N LEU A 96 -4.82 -11.10 14.68
CA LEU A 96 -3.82 -10.15 15.18
C LEU A 96 -2.42 -10.50 14.69
N GLU A 97 -2.03 -11.78 14.66
CA GLU A 97 -0.74 -12.20 14.10
C GLU A 97 -0.61 -11.86 12.62
N TRP A 98 -1.63 -12.18 11.82
CA TRP A 98 -1.66 -11.82 10.39
C TRP A 98 -1.61 -10.31 10.19
N ALA A 99 -2.36 -9.56 11.00
CA ALA A 99 -2.33 -8.11 10.97
C ALA A 99 -0.96 -7.52 11.38
N ARG A 100 -0.25 -8.12 12.34
CA ARG A 100 1.12 -7.73 12.72
C ARG A 100 2.08 -7.90 11.55
N ILE A 101 2.12 -9.09 10.93
CA ILE A 101 3.04 -9.33 9.81
C ILE A 101 2.68 -8.48 8.57
N SER A 102 1.40 -8.17 8.39
CA SER A 102 0.94 -7.26 7.33
C SER A 102 1.27 -5.81 7.63
N LEU A 103 1.21 -5.38 8.90
CA LEU A 103 1.64 -4.05 9.33
C LEU A 103 3.13 -3.85 9.06
N GLU A 104 3.97 -4.84 9.36
CA GLU A 104 5.40 -4.76 9.03
C GLU A 104 5.63 -4.61 7.53
N ALA A 105 4.93 -5.38 6.69
CA ALA A 105 4.97 -5.24 5.24
C ALA A 105 4.46 -3.88 4.77
N GLY A 106 3.39 -3.36 5.37
CA GLY A 106 2.85 -2.02 5.13
C GLY A 106 3.87 -0.93 5.43
N ARG A 107 4.56 -1.02 6.58
CA ARG A 107 5.63 -0.10 7.00
C ARG A 107 6.82 -0.15 6.04
N ARG A 108 7.26 -1.34 5.61
CA ARG A 108 8.31 -1.50 4.59
C ARG A 108 7.92 -0.83 3.27
N SER A 109 6.69 -1.07 2.81
CA SER A 109 6.16 -0.45 1.57
C SER A 109 6.07 1.08 1.68
N ALA A 110 5.62 1.61 2.82
CA ALA A 110 5.58 3.05 3.07
C ALA A 110 6.99 3.68 3.08
N ALA A 111 7.95 3.03 3.74
CA ALA A 111 9.34 3.46 3.76
C ALA A 111 9.97 3.45 2.35
N GLU A 112 9.68 2.42 1.55
CA GLU A 112 10.14 2.30 0.17
C GLU A 112 9.57 3.41 -0.73
N LYS A 113 8.26 3.68 -0.61
CA LYS A 113 7.59 4.81 -1.29
C LYS A 113 8.19 6.15 -0.89
N ALA A 114 8.43 6.39 0.40
CA ALA A 114 9.05 7.61 0.89
C ALA A 114 10.47 7.80 0.31
N ARG A 115 11.28 6.73 0.29
CA ARG A 115 12.62 6.74 -0.33
C ARG A 115 12.55 7.06 -1.83
N LYS A 116 11.63 6.44 -2.57
CA LYS A 116 11.43 6.71 -4.01
C LYS A 116 10.97 8.15 -4.26
N ALA A 117 10.04 8.67 -3.45
CA ALA A 117 9.56 10.04 -3.54
C ALA A 117 10.69 11.06 -3.30
N ALA A 118 11.53 10.83 -2.28
CA ALA A 118 12.69 11.67 -1.99
C ALA A 118 13.71 11.68 -3.16
N ARG A 119 14.00 10.50 -3.73
CA ARG A 119 14.87 10.37 -4.91
C ARG A 119 14.31 11.13 -6.13
N LYS A 120 13.02 11.01 -6.40
CA LYS A 120 12.35 11.71 -7.51
C LYS A 120 12.38 13.23 -7.34
N LYS A 121 12.17 13.73 -6.11
CA LYS A 121 12.26 15.15 -5.77
C LYS A 121 13.69 15.69 -5.92
N GLY A 122 14.69 14.91 -5.52
CA GLY A 122 16.11 15.22 -5.74
C GLY A 122 16.50 15.27 -7.23
N ALA A 123 16.02 14.30 -8.02
CA ALA A 123 16.24 14.26 -9.47
C ALA A 123 15.58 15.44 -10.20
N ALA A 124 14.34 15.79 -9.83
CA ALA A 124 13.63 16.95 -10.39
C ALA A 124 14.34 18.28 -10.06
N LYS A 125 14.82 18.45 -8.81
CA LYS A 125 15.58 19.64 -8.39
C LYS A 125 16.91 19.77 -9.16
N LYS A 126 17.60 18.65 -9.40
CA LYS A 126 18.87 18.61 -10.16
C LYS A 126 18.65 18.90 -11.65
N ALA A 127 17.54 18.41 -12.23
CA ALA A 127 17.17 18.70 -13.62
C ALA A 127 16.78 20.18 -13.83
N ALA A 128 16.05 20.77 -12.88
CA ALA A 128 15.70 22.20 -12.91
C ALA A 128 16.93 23.11 -12.80
N ALA A 129 17.88 22.77 -11.91
CA ALA A 129 19.14 23.52 -11.76
C ALA A 129 20.01 23.46 -13.04
N ARG A 130 20.07 22.30 -13.71
CA ARG A 130 20.77 22.17 -15.00
C ARG A 130 20.13 23.04 -16.10
N LYS A 131 18.80 23.03 -16.23
CA LYS A 131 18.09 23.89 -17.21
C LYS A 131 18.32 25.39 -16.97
N ALA A 132 18.35 25.82 -15.70
CA ALA A 132 18.61 27.23 -15.35
C ALA A 132 20.05 27.66 -15.71
N ALA A 133 21.03 26.79 -15.50
CA ALA A 133 22.41 27.06 -15.86
C ALA A 133 22.60 27.18 -17.40
N THR A 134 21.98 26.29 -18.18
CA THR A 134 22.07 26.35 -19.65
C THR A 134 21.42 27.61 -20.23
N ARG A 135 20.31 28.08 -19.63
CA ARG A 135 19.64 29.32 -20.05
C ARG A 135 20.47 30.58 -19.75
N LYS A 136 21.24 30.58 -18.66
CA LYS A 136 22.11 31.70 -18.28
C LYS A 136 23.34 31.82 -19.21
N VAL A 137 23.87 30.70 -19.69
CA VAL A 137 24.99 30.68 -20.66
C VAL A 137 24.54 31.16 -22.05
N ALA A 138 23.32 30.82 -22.49
CA ALA A 138 22.78 31.27 -23.78
C ALA A 138 22.49 32.79 -23.82
N ALA A 139 22.07 33.40 -22.70
CA ALA A 139 21.78 34.83 -22.61
C ALA A 139 23.05 35.72 -22.55
N GLY A 140 24.19 35.17 -22.11
CA GLY A 140 25.46 35.90 -22.05
C GLY A 140 26.14 36.11 -23.40
N LYS A 141 25.79 35.31 -24.42
CA LYS A 141 26.43 35.36 -25.75
C LYS A 141 25.82 36.39 -26.70
N ALA A 142 24.75 37.08 -26.31
CA ALA A 142 24.00 38.03 -27.15
C ALA A 142 24.25 39.52 -26.83
N LYS A 143 25.23 39.86 -25.98
CA LYS A 143 25.53 41.25 -25.55
C LYS A 143 26.94 41.74 -25.89
N THR A 144 27.57 41.20 -26.93
CA THR A 144 28.85 41.72 -27.43
C THR A 144 28.82 41.75 -28.94
N THR A 145 28.12 42.73 -29.49
CA THR A 145 28.39 43.39 -30.77
C THR A 145 27.77 44.78 -30.68
#